data_AF-X0SB25-F1
#
_entry.id   AF-X0SB25-F1
#
_cell.length_a   1.000
_cell.length_b   1.000
_cell.length_c   1.000
_cell.angle_alpha   90.00
_cell.angle_beta   90.00
_cell.angle_gamma   90.00
#
_symmetry.space_group_name_H-M   'P 1'
#
loop_
_entity.id
_entity.type
_entity.pdbx_description
1 polymer ?
#
loop_
_entity_poly.entity_id
_entity_poly.type
_entity_poly.pdbx_seq_one_letter_code
_entity_poly.pdbx_strand_id
1 'polypeptide(L)'
;IDCMKTKDWIIRDCRFENIRGATGGGRGAIFMWIGSVNPLIERNVIVNCGAAICLGNGHNPHRHYHVTGGIVRNNFVYHTSTWRAVELGYTRDMKFVHNTIYTDPPEAHTRAICIYDQASIPTGGLELRNNLLRGHIENRAKGQVILADNLVGEAVQPEWFVDPPSGKLFLTKSAGEAVDKVMPLPEAPRDITGRRRPVGPLADLGAHEKR
;
A
#
# COMPACT_ATOMS: atom_id res chain seq x y z
N ILE A 1 3.29 14.65 -2.27
CA ILE A 1 4.61 14.74 -1.60
C ILE A 1 5.60 14.04 -2.51
N ASP A 2 6.62 14.75 -2.97
CA ASP A 2 7.75 14.18 -3.70
C ASP A 2 9.01 14.56 -2.93
N CYS A 3 9.71 13.57 -2.39
CA CYS A 3 10.86 13.81 -1.54
C CYS A 3 11.98 12.80 -1.76
N MET A 4 13.20 13.33 -1.60
CA MET A 4 14.46 12.63 -1.79
C MET A 4 15.31 12.78 -0.52
N LYS A 5 16.10 11.74 -0.18
CA LYS A 5 17.06 11.78 0.94
C LYS A 5 16.45 12.20 2.28
N THR A 6 15.23 11.74 2.55
CA THR A 6 14.56 11.98 3.83
C THR A 6 14.95 10.93 4.86
N LYS A 7 14.87 11.27 6.16
CA LYS A 7 15.12 10.34 7.25
C LYS A 7 14.07 10.50 8.34
N ASP A 8 13.49 9.40 8.80
CA ASP A 8 12.52 9.35 9.90
C ASP A 8 11.26 10.22 9.68
N TRP A 9 10.89 10.43 8.41
CA TRP A 9 9.70 11.19 8.07
C TRP A 9 8.44 10.42 8.43
N ILE A 10 7.46 11.15 8.98
CA ILE A 10 6.14 10.59 9.25
C ILE A 10 5.10 11.31 8.41
N ILE A 11 4.40 10.55 7.57
CA ILE A 11 3.27 11.02 6.76
C ILE A 11 2.05 10.28 7.28
N ARG A 12 1.24 10.99 8.07
CA ARG A 12 0.08 10.39 8.73
C ARG A 12 -1.15 11.25 8.67
N ASP A 13 -2.31 10.60 8.72
CA ASP A 13 -3.60 11.26 8.89
C ASP A 13 -3.87 12.33 7.81
N CYS A 14 -3.30 12.14 6.61
CA CYS A 14 -3.46 13.04 5.46
C CYS A 14 -4.48 12.49 4.46
N ARG A 15 -5.16 13.40 3.75
CA ARG A 15 -5.94 13.07 2.54
C ARG A 15 -5.24 13.59 1.30
N PHE A 16 -5.02 12.72 0.32
CA PHE A 16 -4.49 13.09 -1.00
C PHE A 16 -5.52 12.78 -2.06
N GLU A 17 -5.82 13.74 -2.92
CA GLU A 17 -6.95 13.60 -3.85
C GLU A 17 -6.64 14.20 -5.22
N ASN A 18 -6.90 13.42 -6.28
CA ASN A 18 -6.80 13.84 -7.67
C ASN A 18 -5.42 14.40 -8.10
N ILE A 19 -4.34 14.02 -7.43
CA ILE A 19 -2.97 14.39 -7.82
C ILE A 19 -2.57 13.59 -9.05
N ARG A 20 -2.51 14.26 -10.21
CA ARG A 20 -2.31 13.61 -11.52
C ARG A 20 -1.34 14.38 -12.40
N GLY A 21 -0.62 13.66 -13.26
CA GLY A 21 0.08 14.26 -14.40
C GLY A 21 -0.91 14.65 -15.50
N ALA A 22 -0.43 15.37 -16.52
CA ALA A 22 -1.25 15.81 -17.66
C ALA A 22 -1.92 14.65 -18.41
N THR A 23 -1.31 13.45 -18.36
CA THR A 23 -1.84 12.22 -18.97
C THR A 23 -2.65 11.36 -18.00
N GLY A 24 -2.96 11.86 -16.80
CA GLY A 24 -3.68 11.12 -15.75
C GLY A 24 -2.80 10.15 -14.93
N GLY A 25 -1.57 9.87 -15.37
CA GLY A 25 -0.62 8.98 -14.69
C GLY A 25 0.62 9.67 -14.09
N GLY A 26 1.55 8.86 -13.57
CA GLY A 26 2.96 9.24 -13.38
C GLY A 26 3.31 10.16 -12.20
N ARG A 27 2.36 10.56 -11.35
CA ARG A 27 2.64 11.34 -10.13
C ARG A 27 2.15 10.60 -8.89
N GLY A 28 3.07 10.23 -8.01
CA GLY A 28 2.76 9.65 -6.70
C GLY A 28 2.18 10.68 -5.75
N ALA A 29 1.09 10.35 -5.05
CA ALA A 29 0.58 11.18 -3.97
C ALA A 29 1.61 11.26 -2.82
N ILE A 30 2.22 10.12 -2.50
CA ILE A 30 3.40 10.01 -1.64
C ILE A 30 4.50 9.36 -2.47
N PHE A 31 5.53 10.12 -2.83
CA PHE A 31 6.65 9.64 -3.63
C PHE A 31 7.95 9.87 -2.86
N MET A 32 8.55 8.78 -2.38
CA MET A 32 9.80 8.79 -1.65
C MET A 32 10.84 8.01 -2.45
N TRP A 33 11.99 8.61 -2.70
CA TRP A 33 13.04 8.00 -3.50
C TRP A 33 14.43 8.52 -3.10
N ILE A 34 15.46 8.03 -3.78
CA ILE A 34 16.87 8.44 -3.61
C ILE A 34 17.32 8.42 -2.15
N GLY A 35 17.60 7.22 -1.63
CA GLY A 35 18.22 7.02 -0.32
C GLY A 35 17.40 7.55 0.86
N SER A 36 16.07 7.52 0.78
CA SER A 36 15.21 7.85 1.92
C SER A 36 15.24 6.71 2.95
N VAL A 37 15.17 7.03 4.23
CA VAL A 37 15.39 6.06 5.32
C VAL A 37 14.28 6.14 6.37
N ASN A 38 13.74 4.97 6.71
CA ASN A 38 12.82 4.76 7.82
C ASN A 38 11.56 5.66 7.83
N PRO A 39 10.81 5.78 6.72
CA PRO A 39 9.53 6.50 6.76
C PRO A 39 8.47 5.71 7.53
N LEU A 40 7.56 6.44 8.18
CA LEU A 40 6.28 5.94 8.66
C LEU A 40 5.16 6.57 7.82
N ILE A 41 4.51 5.78 6.98
CA ILE A 41 3.37 6.21 6.15
C ILE A 41 2.12 5.50 6.67
N GLU A 42 1.27 6.20 7.42
CA GLU A 42 0.12 5.56 8.06
C GLU A 42 -1.17 6.36 8.10
N ARG A 43 -2.31 5.65 8.10
CA ARG A 43 -3.64 6.25 8.26
C ARG A 43 -3.97 7.36 7.26
N ASN A 44 -3.39 7.30 6.07
CA ASN A 44 -3.70 8.24 5.01
C ASN A 44 -4.87 7.71 4.16
N VAL A 45 -5.63 8.63 3.58
CA VAL A 45 -6.68 8.34 2.61
C VAL A 45 -6.26 8.93 1.27
N ILE A 46 -6.00 8.07 0.29
CA ILE A 46 -5.53 8.47 -1.04
C ILE A 46 -6.60 8.13 -2.06
N VAL A 47 -7.11 9.14 -2.75
CA VAL A 47 -8.23 9.00 -3.68
C VAL A 47 -7.79 9.47 -5.05
N ASN A 48 -7.87 8.55 -6.01
CA ASN A 48 -7.87 8.86 -7.42
C ASN A 48 -6.62 9.62 -7.91
N CYS A 49 -5.47 9.37 -7.30
CA CYS A 49 -4.18 9.91 -7.71
C CYS A 49 -3.57 9.09 -8.84
N GLY A 50 -2.63 9.66 -9.60
CA GLY A 50 -1.97 8.97 -10.72
C GLY A 50 -1.23 7.71 -10.27
N ALA A 51 -0.47 7.81 -9.18
CA ALA A 51 -0.06 6.71 -8.32
C ALA A 51 -0.32 7.13 -6.86
N ALA A 52 -0.65 6.19 -5.98
CA ALA A 52 -0.92 6.49 -4.58
C ALA A 52 0.38 6.58 -3.77
N ILE A 53 1.13 5.48 -3.68
CA ILE A 53 2.35 5.39 -2.87
C ILE A 53 3.48 4.85 -3.73
N CYS A 54 4.51 5.65 -3.95
CA CYS A 54 5.71 5.28 -4.67
C CYS A 54 6.90 5.29 -3.72
N LEU A 55 7.42 4.11 -3.39
CA LEU A 55 8.71 3.94 -2.73
C LEU A 55 9.71 3.51 -3.80
N GLY A 56 10.34 4.50 -4.43
CA GLY A 56 11.29 4.32 -5.52
C GLY A 56 10.75 4.59 -6.93
N ASN A 57 11.68 4.55 -7.89
CA ASN A 57 11.48 4.88 -9.30
C ASN A 57 12.19 3.82 -10.17
N GLY A 58 11.70 3.54 -11.38
CA GLY A 58 12.39 2.68 -12.34
C GLY A 58 13.77 3.19 -12.76
N HIS A 59 13.98 4.51 -12.72
CA HIS A 59 15.26 5.14 -13.04
C HIS A 59 16.22 5.15 -11.84
N ASN A 60 17.16 4.19 -11.81
CA ASN A 60 18.16 4.04 -10.73
C ASN A 60 19.60 3.90 -11.26
N PRO A 61 20.17 4.94 -11.92
CA PRO A 61 21.51 4.87 -12.51
C PRO A 61 22.63 4.73 -11.44
N HIS A 62 22.35 5.19 -10.21
CA HIS A 62 23.30 5.18 -9.10
C HIS A 62 23.26 3.90 -8.28
N ARG A 63 22.39 2.94 -8.61
CA ARG A 63 22.29 1.62 -7.99
C ARG A 63 22.23 1.72 -6.45
N HIS A 64 21.39 2.60 -5.93
CA HIS A 64 21.12 2.68 -4.50
C HIS A 64 19.72 2.15 -4.19
N TYR A 65 19.50 1.74 -2.94
CA TYR A 65 18.15 1.53 -2.46
C TYR A 65 17.44 2.87 -2.41
N HIS A 66 16.24 2.95 -2.97
CA HIS A 66 15.48 4.19 -2.96
C HIS A 66 14.89 4.48 -1.59
N VAL A 67 14.43 3.43 -0.91
CA VAL A 67 13.91 3.50 0.46
C VAL A 67 14.45 2.31 1.25
N THR A 68 15.02 2.56 2.43
CA THR A 68 15.51 1.52 3.35
C THR A 68 14.89 1.66 4.73
N GLY A 69 14.37 0.57 5.28
CA GLY A 69 13.72 0.55 6.59
C GLY A 69 12.37 1.28 6.57
N GLY A 70 11.57 1.12 7.61
CA GLY A 70 10.31 1.84 7.78
C GLY A 70 9.07 1.02 7.40
N ILE A 71 7.93 1.69 7.45
CA ILE A 71 6.63 1.02 7.40
C ILE A 71 5.56 1.86 6.70
N VAL A 72 4.78 1.19 5.85
CA VAL A 72 3.55 1.68 5.26
C VAL A 72 2.40 0.86 5.83
N ARG A 73 1.53 1.47 6.64
CA ARG A 73 0.44 0.74 7.30
C ARG A 73 -0.89 1.45 7.39
N ASN A 74 -1.98 0.71 7.39
CA ASN A 74 -3.32 1.26 7.64
C ASN A 74 -3.72 2.42 6.72
N ASN A 75 -3.29 2.42 5.46
CA ASN A 75 -3.73 3.43 4.50
C ASN A 75 -4.93 2.91 3.68
N PHE A 76 -5.81 3.82 3.31
CA PHE A 76 -6.86 3.60 2.32
C PHE A 76 -6.44 4.18 0.98
N VAL A 77 -6.58 3.38 -0.08
CA VAL A 77 -6.29 3.81 -1.46
C VAL A 77 -7.47 3.44 -2.34
N TYR A 78 -8.13 4.44 -2.93
CA TYR A 78 -9.06 4.24 -4.05
C TYR A 78 -8.38 4.69 -5.34
N HIS A 79 -8.35 3.83 -6.37
CA HIS A 79 -7.54 4.05 -7.56
C HIS A 79 -8.22 3.57 -8.84
N THR A 80 -8.30 4.42 -9.86
CA THR A 80 -8.88 4.07 -11.17
C THR A 80 -7.95 4.39 -12.35
N SER A 81 -6.74 4.90 -12.06
CA SER A 81 -5.77 5.21 -13.11
C SER A 81 -5.23 3.92 -13.71
N THR A 82 -5.02 3.88 -15.02
CA THR A 82 -4.39 2.74 -15.73
C THR A 82 -2.92 2.51 -15.36
N TRP A 83 -2.37 3.39 -14.51
CA TRP A 83 -1.07 3.25 -13.89
C TRP A 83 -1.14 2.41 -12.60
N ARG A 84 0.01 2.21 -11.98
CA ARG A 84 0.18 1.49 -10.72
C ARG A 84 -0.37 2.32 -9.56
N ALA A 85 -1.11 1.70 -8.64
CA ALA A 85 -1.52 2.36 -7.40
C ALA A 85 -0.32 2.45 -6.44
N VAL A 86 0.48 1.40 -6.35
CA VAL A 86 1.66 1.34 -5.49
C VAL A 86 2.88 0.90 -6.27
N GLU A 87 3.99 1.61 -6.09
CA GLU A 87 5.31 1.23 -6.61
C GLU A 87 6.27 0.94 -5.47
N LEU A 88 6.89 -0.23 -5.49
CA LEU A 88 7.92 -0.66 -4.55
C LEU A 88 9.17 -1.03 -5.35
N GLY A 89 9.97 -0.01 -5.67
CA GLY A 89 11.14 -0.11 -6.54
C GLY A 89 12.44 0.02 -5.75
N TYR A 90 13.34 -0.98 -5.85
CA TYR A 90 14.64 -0.96 -5.20
C TYR A 90 14.56 -0.63 -3.69
N THR A 91 13.68 -1.34 -2.97
CA THR A 91 13.46 -1.13 -1.54
C THR A 91 14.25 -2.11 -0.69
N ARG A 92 14.51 -1.77 0.57
CA ARG A 92 15.11 -2.69 1.53
C ARG A 92 14.50 -2.57 2.92
N ASP A 93 14.29 -3.69 3.60
CA ASP A 93 13.80 -3.76 5.00
C ASP A 93 12.48 -2.98 5.23
N MET A 94 11.60 -2.98 4.22
CA MET A 94 10.32 -2.26 4.26
C MET A 94 9.20 -3.19 4.71
N LYS A 95 8.29 -2.66 5.55
CA LYS A 95 7.04 -3.33 5.88
C LYS A 95 5.85 -2.61 5.24
N PHE A 96 5.01 -3.33 4.52
CA PHE A 96 3.78 -2.83 3.92
C PHE A 96 2.61 -3.66 4.45
N VAL A 97 1.96 -3.18 5.50
CA VAL A 97 1.08 -4.03 6.32
C VAL A 97 -0.29 -3.42 6.57
N HIS A 98 -1.35 -4.24 6.56
CA HIS A 98 -2.72 -3.78 6.85
C HIS A 98 -3.13 -2.55 6.03
N ASN A 99 -2.80 -2.48 4.74
CA ASN A 99 -3.34 -1.43 3.85
C ASN A 99 -4.56 -1.97 3.10
N THR A 100 -5.54 -1.10 2.84
CA THR A 100 -6.66 -1.40 1.95
C THR A 100 -6.48 -0.64 0.65
N ILE A 101 -6.37 -1.37 -0.46
CA ILE A 101 -6.26 -0.80 -1.80
C ILE A 101 -7.45 -1.31 -2.62
N TYR A 102 -8.23 -0.37 -3.12
CA TYR A 102 -9.38 -0.63 -3.97
C TYR A 102 -9.09 -0.09 -5.36
N THR A 103 -8.87 -0.97 -6.33
CA THR A 103 -8.80 -0.58 -7.74
C THR A 103 -10.11 -0.85 -8.48
N ASP A 104 -10.49 0.05 -9.39
CA ASP A 104 -11.71 -0.08 -10.19
C ASP A 104 -11.48 0.28 -11.66
N PRO A 105 -11.80 -0.61 -12.62
CA PRO A 105 -12.21 -2.01 -12.41
C PRO A 105 -10.99 -2.90 -12.08
N PRO A 106 -11.10 -3.96 -11.26
CA PRO A 106 -9.96 -4.74 -10.76
C PRO A 106 -9.16 -5.45 -11.86
N GLU A 107 -9.82 -5.96 -12.90
CA GLU A 107 -9.24 -6.76 -13.98
C GLU A 107 -8.31 -5.93 -14.86
N ALA A 108 -8.53 -4.61 -14.93
CA ALA A 108 -7.64 -3.67 -15.61
C ALA A 108 -6.36 -3.38 -14.82
N HIS A 109 -6.30 -3.75 -13.53
CA HIS A 109 -5.22 -3.42 -12.60
C HIS A 109 -4.38 -4.65 -12.25
N THR A 110 -3.85 -5.31 -13.29
CA THR A 110 -2.91 -6.45 -13.19
C THR A 110 -1.59 -6.12 -12.47
N ARG A 111 -1.32 -4.83 -12.27
CA ARG A 111 -0.13 -4.27 -11.61
C ARG A 111 -0.49 -3.21 -10.57
N ALA A 112 -1.59 -3.40 -9.83
CA ALA A 112 -2.05 -2.47 -8.81
C ALA A 112 -0.94 -2.16 -7.80
N ILE A 113 -0.31 -3.19 -7.26
CA ILE A 113 0.99 -3.08 -6.58
C ILE A 113 2.05 -3.65 -7.50
N CYS A 114 3.10 -2.88 -7.78
CA CYS A 114 4.22 -3.33 -8.59
C CYS A 114 5.51 -3.31 -7.77
N ILE A 115 6.18 -4.47 -7.72
CA ILE A 115 7.45 -4.65 -7.02
C ILE A 115 8.51 -4.94 -8.07
N TYR A 116 9.61 -4.19 -8.08
CA TYR A 116 10.64 -4.34 -9.09
C TYR A 116 12.02 -3.89 -8.61
N ASP A 117 13.04 -4.42 -9.26
CA ASP A 117 14.44 -4.08 -9.03
C ASP A 117 15.29 -4.51 -10.25
N GLN A 118 16.60 -4.59 -10.05
CA GLN A 118 17.55 -5.23 -10.96
C GLN A 118 18.42 -6.19 -10.17
N ALA A 119 18.96 -7.22 -10.84
CA ALA A 119 19.83 -8.22 -10.20
C ALA A 119 21.07 -7.64 -9.52
N SER A 120 21.54 -6.46 -9.97
CA SER A 120 22.68 -5.74 -9.38
C SER A 120 22.36 -5.05 -8.06
N ILE A 121 21.09 -4.84 -7.75
CA ILE A 121 20.61 -4.28 -6.50
C ILE A 121 19.21 -4.84 -6.17
N PRO A 122 19.16 -6.10 -5.75
CA PRO A 122 17.89 -6.78 -5.49
C PRO A 122 17.19 -6.16 -4.27
N THR A 123 15.86 -6.00 -4.37
CA THR A 123 14.97 -5.69 -3.23
C THR A 123 15.10 -6.79 -2.20
N GLY A 124 15.23 -6.45 -0.91
CA GLY A 124 15.41 -7.44 0.15
C GLY A 124 14.75 -7.02 1.45
N GLY A 125 14.24 -7.97 2.23
CA GLY A 125 13.54 -7.65 3.49
C GLY A 125 12.23 -6.87 3.28
N LEU A 126 11.63 -6.94 2.08
CA LEU A 126 10.32 -6.36 1.82
C LEU A 126 9.23 -7.36 2.25
N GLU A 127 8.38 -6.93 3.18
CA GLU A 127 7.25 -7.70 3.68
C GLU A 127 5.93 -7.02 3.32
N LEU A 128 5.07 -7.71 2.57
CA LEU A 128 3.66 -7.34 2.37
C LEU A 128 2.81 -8.32 3.18
N ARG A 129 2.16 -7.84 4.25
CA ARG A 129 1.36 -8.69 5.14
C ARG A 129 0.00 -8.11 5.47
N ASN A 130 -0.99 -8.97 5.63
CA ASN A 130 -2.33 -8.60 6.12
C ASN A 130 -3.02 -7.51 5.29
N ASN A 131 -2.64 -7.30 4.02
CA ASN A 131 -3.27 -6.29 3.17
C ASN A 131 -4.55 -6.82 2.54
N LEU A 132 -5.47 -5.91 2.25
CA LEU A 132 -6.69 -6.17 1.48
C LEU A 132 -6.61 -5.40 0.16
N LEU A 133 -6.54 -6.12 -0.95
CA LEU A 133 -6.35 -5.55 -2.28
C LEU A 133 -7.42 -6.07 -3.24
N ARG A 134 -8.28 -5.17 -3.71
CA ARG A 134 -9.04 -5.41 -4.94
C ARG A 134 -8.13 -5.03 -6.11
N GLY A 135 -7.65 -6.02 -6.87
CA GLY A 135 -6.61 -5.89 -7.91
C GLY A 135 -5.46 -6.88 -7.70
N HIS A 136 -4.36 -6.74 -8.46
CA HIS A 136 -3.26 -7.72 -8.44
C HIS A 136 -1.90 -7.14 -7.99
N ILE A 137 -1.07 -8.03 -7.44
CA ILE A 137 0.34 -7.75 -7.14
C ILE A 137 1.19 -8.32 -8.27
N GLU A 138 1.96 -7.45 -8.93
CA GLU A 138 2.97 -7.83 -9.90
C GLU A 138 4.34 -7.79 -9.22
N ASN A 139 4.88 -8.96 -8.86
CA ASN A 139 6.23 -9.08 -8.32
C ASN A 139 7.25 -9.44 -9.41
N ARG A 140 8.07 -8.48 -9.78
CA ARG A 140 9.20 -8.62 -10.74
C ARG A 140 10.56 -8.50 -10.07
N ALA A 141 10.62 -8.46 -8.74
CA ALA A 141 11.86 -8.37 -7.99
C ALA A 141 12.75 -9.60 -8.25
N LYS A 142 14.05 -9.38 -8.26
CA LYS A 142 15.10 -10.41 -8.30
C LYS A 142 15.50 -10.84 -6.90
N GLY A 143 15.25 -10.02 -5.88
CA GLY A 143 15.45 -10.41 -4.50
C GLY A 143 14.20 -10.96 -3.82
N GLN A 144 14.35 -11.25 -2.52
CA GLN A 144 13.30 -11.89 -1.74
C GLN A 144 12.25 -10.89 -1.27
N VAL A 145 10.99 -11.24 -1.50
CA VAL A 145 9.80 -10.51 -1.07
C VAL A 145 8.89 -11.49 -0.34
N ILE A 146 8.47 -11.14 0.87
CA ILE A 146 7.51 -11.94 1.64
C ILE A 146 6.11 -11.41 1.34
N LEU A 147 5.28 -12.24 0.71
CA LEU A 147 3.84 -12.03 0.58
C LEU A 147 3.14 -13.04 1.48
N ALA A 148 2.57 -12.59 2.61
CA ALA A 148 1.89 -13.48 3.55
C ALA A 148 0.55 -12.88 3.97
N ASP A 149 -0.48 -13.72 4.07
CA ASP A 149 -1.79 -13.34 4.62
C ASP A 149 -2.41 -12.09 3.96
N ASN A 150 -2.19 -11.90 2.66
CA ASN A 150 -2.85 -10.84 1.90
C ASN A 150 -4.07 -11.43 1.17
N LEU A 151 -5.20 -10.73 1.21
CA LEU A 151 -6.34 -11.05 0.36
C LEU A 151 -6.31 -10.16 -0.87
N VAL A 152 -6.12 -10.77 -2.04
CA VAL A 152 -5.88 -10.08 -3.31
C VAL A 152 -6.87 -10.54 -4.38
N GLY A 153 -7.10 -9.71 -5.38
CA GLY A 153 -7.82 -10.07 -6.60
C GLY A 153 -9.28 -9.65 -6.62
N GLU A 154 -10.02 -10.23 -7.55
CA GLU A 154 -11.40 -9.87 -7.86
C GLU A 154 -12.41 -10.34 -6.80
N ALA A 155 -12.02 -11.26 -5.92
CA ALA A 155 -12.84 -11.74 -4.80
C ALA A 155 -13.20 -10.64 -3.81
N VAL A 156 -12.38 -9.59 -3.70
CA VAL A 156 -12.67 -8.41 -2.89
C VAL A 156 -13.77 -7.59 -3.57
N GLN A 157 -14.99 -7.65 -3.04
CA GLN A 157 -16.18 -7.06 -3.68
C GLN A 157 -16.44 -5.60 -3.28
N PRO A 158 -17.12 -4.80 -4.13
CA PRO A 158 -17.50 -3.42 -3.82
C PRO A 158 -18.30 -3.28 -2.51
N GLU A 159 -19.28 -4.17 -2.27
CA GLU A 159 -20.17 -4.13 -1.10
C GLU A 159 -19.47 -4.40 0.24
N TRP A 160 -18.20 -4.80 0.21
CA TRP A 160 -17.37 -4.90 1.42
C TRP A 160 -17.03 -3.53 1.99
N PHE A 161 -17.22 -2.46 1.22
CA PHE A 161 -16.84 -1.10 1.59
C PHE A 161 -18.04 -0.17 1.60
N VAL A 162 -17.97 0.87 2.44
CA VAL A 162 -19.06 1.85 2.58
C VAL A 162 -19.24 2.70 1.32
N ASP A 163 -18.16 3.28 0.80
CA ASP A 163 -18.19 4.14 -0.39
C ASP A 163 -16.77 4.30 -0.98
N PRO A 164 -16.34 3.36 -1.85
CA PRO A 164 -14.98 3.38 -2.40
C PRO A 164 -14.59 4.68 -3.13
N PRO A 165 -15.41 5.26 -4.03
CA PRO A 165 -15.03 6.46 -4.76
C PRO A 165 -14.69 7.67 -3.89
N SER A 166 -15.28 7.80 -2.69
CA SER A 166 -14.92 8.89 -1.76
C SER A 166 -13.70 8.57 -0.89
N GLY A 167 -13.17 7.35 -0.96
CA GLY A 167 -12.09 6.83 -0.11
C GLY A 167 -12.59 6.25 1.22
N LYS A 168 -13.89 6.04 1.40
CA LYS A 168 -14.48 5.42 2.61
C LYS A 168 -14.45 3.90 2.49
N LEU A 169 -13.24 3.34 2.59
CA LEU A 169 -12.99 1.89 2.51
C LEU A 169 -13.19 1.16 3.86
N PHE A 170 -14.15 1.61 4.66
CA PHE A 170 -14.51 0.93 5.89
C PHE A 170 -15.25 -0.37 5.59
N LEU A 171 -14.82 -1.47 6.24
CA LEU A 171 -15.44 -2.78 6.09
C LEU A 171 -16.90 -2.79 6.53
N THR A 172 -17.78 -3.36 5.71
CA THR A 172 -19.18 -3.63 6.02
C THR A 172 -19.36 -5.05 6.58
N LYS A 173 -20.58 -5.41 6.98
CA LYS A 173 -20.93 -6.79 7.36
C LYS A 173 -20.75 -7.82 6.25
N SER A 174 -20.69 -7.39 4.99
CA SER A 174 -20.52 -8.28 3.84
C SER A 174 -19.07 -8.74 3.67
N ALA A 175 -18.10 -8.09 4.33
CA ALA A 175 -16.68 -8.39 4.21
C ALA A 175 -16.23 -9.62 5.04
N GLY A 176 -17.03 -10.70 5.04
CA GLY A 176 -16.80 -11.87 5.90
C GLY A 176 -15.47 -12.58 5.68
N GLU A 177 -14.88 -12.45 4.49
CA GLU A 177 -13.55 -12.97 4.18
C GLU A 177 -12.40 -12.04 4.57
N ALA A 178 -12.69 -10.80 4.97
CA ALA A 178 -11.70 -9.87 5.51
C ALA A 178 -11.70 -9.82 7.05
N VAL A 179 -12.83 -10.14 7.67
CA VAL A 179 -13.03 -9.99 9.13
C VAL A 179 -12.49 -11.20 9.91
N ASP A 180 -11.75 -10.93 10.99
CA ASP A 180 -11.18 -11.92 11.92
C ASP A 180 -10.39 -13.05 11.22
N LYS A 181 -9.46 -12.69 10.32
CA LYS A 181 -8.75 -13.67 9.48
C LYS A 181 -7.27 -13.84 9.77
N VAL A 182 -6.61 -12.83 10.35
CA VAL A 182 -5.15 -12.80 10.40
C VAL A 182 -4.64 -12.54 11.79
N MET A 183 -3.43 -13.03 12.09
CA MET A 183 -2.79 -12.73 13.35
C MET A 183 -2.46 -11.22 13.42
N PRO A 184 -2.72 -10.55 14.54
CA PRO A 184 -2.35 -9.16 14.72
C PRO A 184 -0.83 -8.99 14.65
N LEU A 185 -0.37 -7.95 13.94
CA LEU A 185 1.04 -7.61 13.84
C LEU A 185 1.41 -6.53 14.87
N PRO A 186 2.51 -6.69 15.66
CA PRO A 186 2.95 -5.67 16.61
C PRO A 186 3.31 -4.34 15.92
N GLU A 187 3.63 -4.37 14.63
CA GLU A 187 3.89 -3.21 13.80
C GLU A 187 2.62 -2.50 13.32
N ALA A 188 1.42 -2.99 13.63
CA ALA A 188 0.16 -2.31 13.32
C ALA A 188 -0.87 -2.52 14.45
N PRO A 189 -0.58 -2.08 15.69
CA PRO A 189 -1.43 -2.35 16.85
C PRO A 189 -2.75 -1.59 16.83
N ARG A 190 -2.88 -0.62 15.91
CA ARG A 190 -4.08 0.18 15.71
C ARG A 190 -4.45 0.26 14.24
N ASP A 191 -5.74 0.36 13.94
CA ASP A 191 -6.28 0.50 12.60
C ASP A 191 -6.25 1.97 12.10
N ILE A 192 -6.85 2.22 10.93
CA ILE A 192 -6.94 3.56 10.32
C ILE A 192 -7.71 4.57 11.17
N THR A 193 -8.61 4.11 12.04
CA THR A 193 -9.38 4.97 12.96
C THR A 193 -8.70 5.15 14.32
N GLY A 194 -7.51 4.56 14.50
CA GLY A 194 -6.77 4.58 15.76
C GLY A 194 -7.28 3.57 16.79
N ARG A 195 -8.21 2.69 16.43
CA ARG A 195 -8.73 1.63 17.32
C ARG A 195 -7.71 0.52 17.45
N ARG A 196 -7.65 -0.12 18.61
CA ARG A 196 -6.76 -1.28 18.82
C ARG A 196 -7.21 -2.45 17.94
N ARG A 197 -6.22 -3.20 17.46
CA ARG A 197 -6.41 -4.52 16.87
C ARG A 197 -5.92 -5.61 17.85
N PRO A 198 -6.52 -6.82 17.85
CA PRO A 198 -7.80 -7.14 17.22
C PRO A 198 -8.99 -6.62 18.05
N VAL A 199 -10.16 -6.47 17.42
CA VAL A 199 -11.44 -6.32 18.15
C VAL A 199 -12.03 -7.70 18.48
N GLY A 200 -11.99 -8.63 17.52
CA GLY A 200 -12.39 -10.01 17.70
C GLY A 200 -11.22 -10.92 18.11
N PRO A 201 -11.35 -12.25 17.88
CA PRO A 201 -10.28 -13.20 18.21
C PRO A 201 -9.04 -13.05 17.32
N LEU A 202 -9.18 -12.52 16.11
CA LEU A 202 -8.12 -12.27 15.13
C LEU A 202 -8.26 -10.84 14.60
N ALA A 203 -7.24 -10.34 13.90
CA ALA A 203 -7.32 -9.03 13.26
C ALA A 203 -8.00 -9.14 11.89
N ASP A 204 -8.56 -8.02 11.45
CA ASP A 204 -9.11 -7.87 10.10
C ASP A 204 -8.00 -7.61 9.08
N LEU A 205 -8.20 -8.14 7.87
CA LEU A 205 -7.41 -7.81 6.70
C LEU A 205 -7.61 -6.34 6.29
N GLY A 206 -6.54 -5.71 5.79
CA GLY A 206 -6.58 -4.32 5.35
C GLY A 206 -6.55 -3.34 6.52
N ALA A 207 -6.90 -2.09 6.26
CA ALA A 207 -6.62 -0.93 7.12
C ALA A 207 -7.69 -0.62 8.19
N HIS A 208 -8.87 -1.23 8.13
CA HIS A 208 -9.94 -1.02 9.11
C HIS A 208 -10.20 -2.27 9.92
N GLU A 209 -10.35 -2.09 11.24
CA GLU A 209 -10.80 -3.12 12.16
C GLU A 209 -12.28 -2.91 12.44
N LYS A 210 -13.10 -3.83 11.93
CA LYS A 210 -14.55 -3.81 12.02
C LYS A 210 -15.01 -4.20 13.43
N ARG A 211 -16.19 -3.70 13.80
CA ARG A 211 -16.93 -4.11 15.01
C ARG A 211 -18.04 -5.09 14.67
#